data_AF-A0A1G1IDH5-F1
#
_entry.id   AF-A0A1G1IDH5-F1
#
_cell.length_a   1.000
_cell.length_b   1.000
_cell.length_c   1.000
_cell.angle_alpha   90.00
_cell.angle_beta   90.00
_cell.angle_gamma   90.00
#
_symmetry.space_group_name_H-M   'P 1'
#
loop_
_entity.id
_entity.type
_entity.pdbx_description
1 polymer ?
#
loop_
_entity_poly.entity_id
_entity_poly.type
_entity_poly.pdbx_seq_one_letter_code
_entity_poly.pdbx_strand_id
1 'polypeptide(L)'
;MLFRLPLYPLPLLFFILAAFGCGGSDPIVVIALHPSKSQIIYVATNDYIFKTRDGGQTWENISKGMSHSRVISMAIDPAYPATVYAGTKGDAVFKSYDGGQRWTSLRNGLENNTVTSVVTQFLFDPKESSHLFVSTTMGVFESANGGESWQKRMDGMTEVLMVVALALDPTRPQMMYAGTSGGVYKSVNRAERWSKANNGLVPPELIKSSRALGVTVMQVDPYASETVYAATLNGLYKTTDAAASWTRIAQDLPDQMISAMVLDRAQAGMLYIASREGVHKSGDGGKTWKAINNGFTSLNIRSLAQSTMDPKLFYAGTNGSGLYKSENGGETWVPMPPVRGKV
;
A
#
# COMPACT_ATOMS: atom_id res chain seq x y z
N MET A 1 62.48 59.43 9.24
CA MET A 1 61.93 59.09 7.91
C MET A 1 61.26 57.72 8.05
N LEU A 2 59.98 57.69 8.44
CA LEU A 2 59.22 56.47 8.75
C LEU A 2 58.29 56.19 7.58
N PHE A 3 58.55 55.10 6.85
CA PHE A 3 57.71 54.62 5.75
C PHE A 3 56.39 54.08 6.30
N ARG A 4 55.26 54.64 5.83
CA ARG A 4 53.92 54.03 5.96
C ARG A 4 53.77 52.97 4.87
N LEU A 5 53.49 51.73 5.25
CA LEU A 5 52.98 50.69 4.35
C LEU A 5 51.46 50.87 4.16
N PRO A 6 50.91 50.74 2.93
CA PRO A 6 49.46 50.72 2.72
C PRO A 6 48.89 49.33 3.00
N LEU A 7 47.80 49.28 3.78
CA LEU A 7 46.95 48.10 3.93
C LEU A 7 46.07 47.97 2.67
N TYR A 8 46.25 46.90 1.91
CA TYR A 8 45.30 46.48 0.86
C TYR A 8 44.21 45.59 1.50
N PRO A 9 42.92 45.78 1.18
CA PRO A 9 41.88 44.86 1.64
C PRO A 9 41.95 43.56 0.81
N LEU A 10 41.98 42.40 1.49
CA LEU A 10 41.75 41.10 0.88
C LEU A 10 40.31 41.02 0.33
N PRO A 11 40.09 40.45 -0.87
CA PRO A 11 38.74 40.19 -1.34
C PRO A 11 38.16 39.02 -0.53
N LEU A 12 37.03 39.25 0.15
CA LEU A 12 36.20 38.18 0.70
C LEU A 12 35.64 37.36 -0.46
N LEU A 13 36.20 36.18 -0.70
CA LEU A 13 35.56 35.17 -1.54
C LEU A 13 34.34 34.64 -0.78
N PHE A 14 33.14 35.10 -1.16
CA PHE A 14 31.90 34.44 -0.76
C PHE A 14 31.84 33.08 -1.46
N PHE A 15 32.28 32.04 -0.76
CA PHE A 15 31.83 30.69 -1.08
C PHE A 15 30.33 30.64 -0.79
N ILE A 16 29.52 30.70 -1.84
CA ILE A 16 28.14 30.23 -1.78
C ILE A 16 28.25 28.72 -1.58
N LEU A 17 28.25 28.31 -0.30
CA LEU A 17 27.95 26.93 0.05
C LEU A 17 26.51 26.72 -0.38
N ALA A 18 26.31 26.16 -1.57
CA ALA A 18 25.04 25.55 -1.92
C ALA A 18 24.85 24.41 -0.91
N ALA A 19 24.14 24.71 0.17
CA ALA A 19 23.55 23.69 0.99
C ALA A 19 22.58 22.93 0.09
N PHE A 20 23.05 21.85 -0.52
CA PHE A 20 22.19 20.71 -0.81
C PHE A 20 21.69 20.25 0.56
N GLY A 21 20.68 20.95 1.07
CA GLY A 21 19.85 20.41 2.14
C GLY A 21 19.44 19.03 1.66
N CYS A 22 19.63 18.04 2.52
CA CYS A 22 19.08 16.71 2.35
C CYS A 22 17.55 16.85 2.37
N GLY A 23 16.99 17.37 1.28
CA GLY A 23 15.59 17.72 1.10
C GLY A 23 14.83 16.47 0.67
N GLY A 24 14.83 15.46 1.55
CA GLY A 24 14.00 14.29 1.36
C GLY A 24 12.53 14.71 1.25
N SER A 25 11.80 14.12 0.32
CA SER A 25 10.35 14.26 0.32
C SER A 25 9.76 13.49 1.49
N ASP A 26 8.54 13.80 1.90
CA ASP A 26 7.79 12.90 2.77
C ASP A 26 7.61 11.52 2.11
N PRO A 27 7.60 10.43 2.90
CA PRO A 27 7.30 9.10 2.38
C PRO A 27 5.92 9.05 1.72
N ILE A 28 5.85 8.47 0.53
CA ILE A 28 4.60 8.23 -0.19
C ILE A 28 4.04 6.88 0.29
N VAL A 29 3.12 6.95 1.25
CA VAL A 29 2.59 5.78 1.98
C VAL A 29 1.54 5.05 1.13
N VAL A 30 0.61 5.78 0.53
CA VAL A 30 -0.49 5.22 -0.27
C VAL A 30 -0.64 6.01 -1.56
N ILE A 31 -0.92 5.31 -2.66
CA ILE A 31 -1.33 5.88 -3.94
C ILE A 31 -2.68 5.27 -4.30
N ALA A 32 -3.72 6.09 -4.41
CA ALA A 32 -5.04 5.67 -4.86
C ALA A 32 -5.40 6.39 -6.18
N LEU A 33 -5.62 5.60 -7.23
CA LEU A 33 -5.86 6.09 -8.59
C LEU A 33 -7.36 6.10 -8.87
N HIS A 34 -7.89 7.19 -9.41
CA HIS A 34 -9.29 7.26 -9.76
C HIS A 34 -9.62 6.28 -10.92
N PRO A 35 -10.67 5.46 -10.81
CA PRO A 35 -10.87 4.31 -11.69
C PRO A 35 -11.17 4.66 -13.16
N SER A 36 -11.70 5.87 -13.40
CA SER A 36 -12.10 6.35 -14.74
C SER A 36 -11.56 7.73 -15.13
N LYS A 37 -10.67 8.33 -14.32
CA LYS A 37 -10.10 9.67 -14.60
C LYS A 37 -8.62 9.70 -14.24
N SER A 38 -7.74 9.46 -15.22
CA SER A 38 -6.29 9.31 -15.00
C SER A 38 -5.60 10.54 -14.41
N GLN A 39 -6.23 11.71 -14.53
CA GLN A 39 -5.71 12.96 -13.98
C GLN A 39 -5.99 13.13 -12.48
N ILE A 40 -6.85 12.29 -11.89
CA ILE A 40 -7.20 12.35 -10.47
C ILE A 40 -6.44 11.26 -9.71
N ILE A 41 -5.55 11.68 -8.82
CA ILE A 41 -4.74 10.80 -7.98
C ILE A 41 -4.82 11.33 -6.55
N TYR A 42 -4.94 10.40 -5.60
CA TYR A 42 -4.82 10.66 -4.18
C TYR A 42 -3.53 10.03 -3.67
N VAL A 43 -2.79 10.78 -2.87
CA VAL A 43 -1.56 10.35 -2.23
C VAL A 43 -1.65 10.62 -0.74
N ALA A 44 -1.39 9.60 0.09
CA ALA A 44 -1.17 9.82 1.52
C ALA A 44 0.34 9.83 1.82
N THR A 45 0.78 10.84 2.56
CA THR A 45 2.08 10.86 3.24
C THR A 45 1.92 10.41 4.69
N ASN A 46 2.95 10.57 5.51
CA ASN A 46 2.81 10.31 6.96
C ASN A 46 1.87 11.30 7.65
N ASP A 47 1.75 12.52 7.12
CA ASP A 47 1.09 13.62 7.81
C ASP A 47 -0.21 14.04 7.12
N TYR A 48 -0.28 13.95 5.79
CA TYR A 48 -1.39 14.51 5.02
C TYR A 48 -1.83 13.63 3.85
N ILE A 49 -3.03 13.90 3.37
CA ILE A 49 -3.57 13.40 2.12
C ILE A 49 -3.54 14.55 1.12
N PHE A 50 -2.99 14.28 -0.06
CA PHE A 50 -2.96 15.19 -1.19
C PHE A 50 -3.78 14.64 -2.34
N LYS A 51 -4.40 15.55 -3.08
CA LYS A 51 -5.13 15.26 -4.31
C LYS A 51 -4.58 16.08 -5.45
N THR A 52 -4.44 15.46 -6.61
CA THR A 52 -4.27 16.16 -7.89
C THR A 52 -5.49 15.94 -8.77
N ARG A 53 -5.74 16.89 -9.68
CA ARG A 53 -6.77 16.81 -10.74
C ARG A 53 -6.17 17.03 -12.14
N ASP A 54 -4.85 17.20 -12.22
CA ASP A 54 -4.09 17.55 -13.43
C ASP A 54 -2.92 16.57 -13.68
N GLY A 55 -3.05 15.34 -13.18
CA GLY A 55 -2.06 14.28 -13.40
C GLY A 55 -0.78 14.47 -12.60
N GLY A 56 -0.83 15.23 -11.51
CA GLY A 56 0.25 15.46 -10.56
C GLY A 56 1.10 16.69 -10.87
N GLN A 57 0.63 17.60 -11.72
CA GLN A 57 1.27 18.91 -11.92
C GLN A 57 1.09 19.79 -10.68
N THR A 58 -0.09 19.73 -10.06
CA THR A 58 -0.38 20.43 -8.81
C THR A 58 -1.09 19.52 -7.80
N TRP A 59 -0.85 19.80 -6.52
CA TRP A 59 -1.37 19.04 -5.38
C TRP A 59 -2.09 19.95 -4.40
N GLU A 60 -3.23 19.49 -3.90
CA GLU A 60 -4.06 20.14 -2.89
C GLU A 60 -4.06 19.28 -1.62
N ASN A 61 -3.81 19.88 -0.45
CA ASN A 61 -3.96 19.19 0.83
C ASN A 61 -5.44 19.08 1.17
N ILE A 62 -5.93 17.85 1.30
CA ILE A 62 -7.33 17.53 1.55
C ILE A 62 -7.56 16.90 2.93
N SER A 63 -6.62 17.00 3.86
CA SER A 63 -6.74 16.44 5.22
C SER A 63 -7.64 17.25 6.16
N LYS A 64 -8.17 18.40 5.71
CA LYS A 64 -8.95 19.29 6.55
C LYS A 64 -10.17 18.56 7.14
N GLY A 65 -10.32 18.65 8.47
CA GLY A 65 -11.43 18.02 9.21
C GLY A 65 -11.15 16.58 9.65
N MET A 66 -10.02 16.00 9.25
CA MET A 66 -9.47 14.82 9.91
C MET A 66 -8.72 15.25 11.17
N SER A 67 -8.68 14.38 12.18
CA SER A 67 -7.72 14.48 13.27
C SER A 67 -6.28 14.37 12.72
N HIS A 68 -5.27 14.75 13.51
CA HIS A 68 -3.84 14.56 13.16
C HIS A 68 -3.41 13.07 13.16
N SER A 69 -4.33 12.16 12.89
CA SER A 69 -4.11 10.73 12.87
C SER A 69 -3.52 10.31 11.54
N ARG A 70 -2.38 9.63 11.62
CA ARG A 70 -1.64 9.13 10.46
C ARG A 70 -2.51 8.23 9.60
N VAL A 71 -2.58 8.55 8.31
CA VAL A 71 -3.27 7.75 7.29
C VAL A 71 -2.36 6.59 6.89
N ILE A 72 -2.92 5.38 6.91
CA ILE A 72 -2.18 4.14 6.66
C ILE A 72 -2.71 3.42 5.41
N SER A 73 -3.99 3.58 5.11
CA SER A 73 -4.63 3.00 3.92
C SER A 73 -5.65 3.97 3.34
N MET A 74 -5.90 3.86 2.04
CA MET A 74 -6.94 4.60 1.35
C MET A 74 -7.62 3.72 0.32
N ALA A 75 -8.86 4.04 0.00
CA ALA A 75 -9.58 3.40 -1.08
C ALA A 75 -10.59 4.35 -1.72
N ILE A 76 -10.89 4.11 -2.99
CA ILE A 76 -11.92 4.84 -3.73
C ILE A 76 -13.05 3.84 -3.99
N ASP A 77 -14.29 4.25 -3.73
CA ASP A 77 -15.45 3.43 -4.06
C ASP A 77 -15.47 3.17 -5.58
N PRO A 78 -15.46 1.90 -6.02
CA PRO A 78 -15.40 1.58 -7.45
C PRO A 78 -16.68 1.96 -8.20
N ALA A 79 -17.84 2.01 -7.53
CA ALA A 79 -19.11 2.41 -8.14
C ALA A 79 -19.35 3.91 -8.04
N TYR A 80 -18.88 4.55 -6.97
CA TYR A 80 -19.06 5.98 -6.72
C TYR A 80 -17.71 6.69 -6.46
N PRO A 81 -16.88 6.98 -7.49
CA PRO A 81 -15.50 7.45 -7.28
C PRO A 81 -15.30 8.83 -6.62
N ALA A 82 -16.38 9.57 -6.36
CA ALA A 82 -16.36 10.73 -5.48
C ALA A 82 -16.27 10.33 -3.99
N THR A 83 -16.69 9.11 -3.66
CA THR A 83 -16.58 8.53 -2.34
C THR A 83 -15.18 7.95 -2.13
N VAL A 84 -14.48 8.47 -1.12
CA VAL A 84 -13.11 8.07 -0.77
C VAL A 84 -13.04 7.72 0.71
N TYR A 85 -12.30 6.68 1.03
CA TYR A 85 -12.07 6.18 2.37
C TYR A 85 -10.61 6.38 2.76
N ALA A 86 -10.38 6.74 4.02
CA ALA A 86 -9.07 6.83 4.62
C ALA A 86 -9.05 6.04 5.93
N GLY A 87 -8.15 5.06 6.02
CA GLY A 87 -7.90 4.26 7.19
C GLY A 87 -6.74 4.85 7.97
N THR A 88 -6.95 5.06 9.27
CA THR A 88 -6.02 5.80 10.12
C THR A 88 -5.51 4.94 11.28
N LYS A 89 -4.48 5.43 11.95
CA LYS A 89 -4.09 5.01 13.30
C LYS A 89 -4.87 5.84 14.33
N GLY A 90 -5.71 5.20 15.14
CA GLY A 90 -6.42 5.85 16.26
C GLY A 90 -7.91 6.15 15.98
N ASP A 91 -8.22 6.78 14.84
CA ASP A 91 -9.59 7.24 14.53
C ASP A 91 -10.34 6.33 13.54
N ALA A 92 -9.81 5.12 13.36
CA ALA A 92 -10.34 4.07 12.50
C ALA A 92 -10.54 4.53 11.04
N VAL A 93 -11.78 4.65 10.58
CA VAL A 93 -12.12 4.94 9.19
C VAL A 93 -12.70 6.35 9.07
N PHE A 94 -12.19 7.14 8.12
CA PHE A 94 -12.84 8.34 7.62
C PHE A 94 -13.40 8.06 6.22
N LYS A 95 -14.53 8.70 5.91
CA LYS A 95 -15.15 8.69 4.59
C LYS A 95 -15.41 10.12 4.13
N SER A 96 -15.16 10.36 2.85
CA SER A 96 -15.53 11.58 2.15
C SER A 96 -16.47 11.22 1.01
N TYR A 97 -17.52 12.03 0.81
CA TYR A 97 -18.49 11.86 -0.28
C TYR A 97 -18.23 12.79 -1.48
N ASP A 98 -17.27 13.72 -1.36
CA ASP A 98 -17.03 14.82 -2.28
C ASP A 98 -15.58 14.86 -2.80
N GLY A 99 -14.91 13.70 -2.77
CA GLY A 99 -13.56 13.50 -3.26
C GLY A 99 -12.50 14.13 -2.35
N GLY A 100 -12.73 14.09 -1.04
CA GLY A 100 -11.78 14.53 0.00
C GLY A 100 -11.98 15.95 0.51
N GLN A 101 -13.00 16.70 0.07
CA GLN A 101 -13.18 18.08 0.54
C GLN A 101 -13.73 18.12 1.97
N ARG A 102 -14.56 17.14 2.33
CA ARG A 102 -15.07 16.93 3.68
C ARG A 102 -14.93 15.48 4.08
N TRP A 103 -14.50 15.25 5.32
CA TRP A 103 -14.34 13.94 5.91
C TRP A 103 -15.27 13.75 7.11
N THR A 104 -15.81 12.55 7.25
CA THR A 104 -16.62 12.11 8.38
C THR A 104 -16.01 10.85 8.97
N SER A 105 -15.82 10.82 10.28
CA SER A 105 -15.35 9.62 10.98
C SER A 105 -16.47 8.59 11.08
N LEU A 106 -16.20 7.37 10.62
CA LEU A 106 -17.11 6.24 10.60
C LEU A 106 -16.58 5.11 11.49
N ARG A 107 -16.73 5.30 12.80
CA ARG A 107 -16.17 4.39 13.82
C ARG A 107 -17.20 3.46 14.47
N ASN A 108 -18.48 3.55 14.10
CA ASN A 108 -19.53 2.76 14.72
C ASN A 108 -19.26 1.26 14.55
N GLY A 109 -19.17 0.51 15.66
CA GLY A 109 -18.77 -0.90 15.65
C GLY A 109 -17.25 -1.16 15.64
N LEU A 110 -16.42 -0.11 15.54
CA LEU A 110 -14.96 -0.17 15.69
C LEU A 110 -14.50 0.30 17.09
N GLU A 111 -15.41 0.86 17.90
CA GLU A 111 -15.15 1.69 19.09
C GLU A 111 -14.37 1.00 20.22
N ASN A 112 -14.53 -0.31 20.43
CA ASN A 112 -13.83 -1.04 21.50
C ASN A 112 -12.34 -1.32 21.20
N ASN A 113 -11.81 -0.77 20.09
CA ASN A 113 -10.48 -1.09 19.57
C ASN A 113 -9.62 0.16 19.32
N THR A 114 -10.12 1.38 19.59
CA THR A 114 -9.72 2.57 18.80
C THR A 114 -8.41 3.23 19.17
N VAL A 115 -8.00 3.33 20.44
CA VAL A 115 -6.85 4.20 20.79
C VAL A 115 -5.53 3.75 20.14
N THR A 116 -5.39 2.47 19.77
CA THR A 116 -4.19 1.93 19.10
C THR A 116 -4.46 1.16 17.81
N SER A 117 -5.72 1.00 17.39
CA SER A 117 -6.03 0.27 16.15
C SER A 117 -5.59 1.05 14.92
N VAL A 118 -5.08 0.31 13.94
CA VAL A 118 -4.66 0.80 12.64
C VAL A 118 -5.48 0.09 11.59
N VAL A 119 -6.16 0.85 10.73
CA VAL A 119 -6.83 0.31 9.53
C VAL A 119 -5.78 0.11 8.43
N THR A 120 -5.47 -1.15 8.13
CA THR A 120 -4.35 -1.54 7.27
C THR A 120 -4.75 -1.68 5.81
N GLN A 121 -6.00 -2.06 5.51
CA GLN A 121 -6.48 -2.23 4.14
C GLN A 121 -8.01 -2.12 4.09
N PHE A 122 -8.53 -1.64 2.95
CA PHE A 122 -9.94 -1.75 2.56
C PHE A 122 -10.08 -2.76 1.43
N LEU A 123 -11.16 -3.53 1.42
CA LEU A 123 -11.46 -4.52 0.41
C LEU A 123 -12.95 -4.50 0.09
N PHE A 124 -13.31 -4.02 -1.11
CA PHE A 124 -14.70 -3.97 -1.56
C PHE A 124 -15.16 -5.33 -2.10
N ASP A 125 -16.43 -5.66 -1.89
CA ASP A 125 -17.10 -6.70 -2.65
C ASP A 125 -17.20 -6.24 -4.12
N PRO A 126 -16.71 -7.04 -5.08
CA PRO A 126 -16.69 -6.65 -6.49
C PRO A 126 -18.10 -6.49 -7.09
N LYS A 127 -19.15 -7.05 -6.45
CA LYS A 127 -20.53 -6.97 -6.93
C LYS A 127 -21.33 -5.88 -6.23
N GLU A 128 -20.89 -5.39 -5.08
CA GLU A 128 -21.65 -4.45 -4.25
C GLU A 128 -20.69 -3.56 -3.45
N SER A 129 -20.46 -2.31 -3.89
CA SER A 129 -19.48 -1.43 -3.23
C SER A 129 -19.91 -0.93 -1.83
N SER A 130 -21.20 -1.01 -1.49
CA SER A 130 -21.68 -0.82 -0.11
C SER A 130 -21.25 -1.96 0.82
N HIS A 131 -20.88 -3.11 0.28
CA HIS A 131 -20.36 -4.22 1.05
C HIS A 131 -18.83 -4.24 0.99
N LEU A 132 -18.18 -4.05 2.13
CA LEU A 132 -16.72 -3.97 2.20
C LEU A 132 -16.18 -4.49 3.52
N PHE A 133 -14.91 -4.87 3.48
CA PHE A 133 -14.14 -5.34 4.61
C PHE A 133 -12.97 -4.41 4.87
N VAL A 134 -12.58 -4.33 6.13
CA VAL A 134 -11.31 -3.72 6.53
C VAL A 134 -10.50 -4.70 7.37
N SER A 135 -9.20 -4.76 7.12
CA SER A 135 -8.27 -5.31 8.09
C SER A 135 -7.80 -4.23 9.03
N THR A 136 -7.65 -4.62 10.28
CA THR A 136 -7.07 -3.78 11.30
C THR A 136 -6.09 -4.57 12.16
N THR A 137 -5.24 -3.87 12.91
CA THR A 137 -4.43 -4.50 13.96
C THR A 137 -5.25 -5.17 15.05
N MET A 138 -6.58 -5.03 15.07
CA MET A 138 -7.49 -5.62 16.05
C MET A 138 -8.44 -6.69 15.45
N GLY A 139 -8.31 -6.98 14.16
CA GLY A 139 -9.09 -8.00 13.45
C GLY A 139 -9.63 -7.55 12.09
N VAL A 140 -10.41 -8.43 11.47
CA VAL A 140 -11.23 -8.14 10.28
C VAL A 140 -12.56 -7.56 10.72
N PHE A 141 -13.04 -6.54 10.01
CA PHE A 141 -14.37 -5.98 10.17
C PHE A 141 -15.08 -5.91 8.82
N GLU A 142 -16.38 -6.14 8.83
CA GLU A 142 -17.27 -6.07 7.68
C GLU A 142 -18.24 -4.92 7.84
N SER A 143 -18.56 -4.24 6.75
CA SER A 143 -19.66 -3.29 6.66
C SER A 143 -20.51 -3.63 5.45
N ALA A 144 -21.82 -3.76 5.66
CA ALA A 144 -22.82 -3.97 4.61
C ALA A 144 -23.50 -2.67 4.14
N ASN A 145 -23.04 -1.51 4.63
CA ASN A 145 -23.68 -0.21 4.40
C ASN A 145 -22.66 0.91 4.09
N GLY A 146 -21.59 0.57 3.38
CA GLY A 146 -20.62 1.53 2.88
C GLY A 146 -19.79 2.19 3.99
N GLY A 147 -19.61 1.50 5.12
CA GLY A 147 -18.81 1.92 6.25
C GLY A 147 -19.59 2.59 7.39
N GLU A 148 -20.90 2.78 7.27
CA GLU A 148 -21.71 3.46 8.31
C GLU A 148 -21.75 2.68 9.64
N SER A 149 -21.65 1.35 9.57
CA SER A 149 -21.45 0.49 10.74
C SER A 149 -20.59 -0.72 10.40
N TRP A 150 -19.85 -1.20 11.40
CA TRP A 150 -18.90 -2.30 11.26
C TRP A 150 -19.21 -3.47 12.22
N GLN A 151 -19.02 -4.69 11.74
CA GLN A 151 -19.11 -5.91 12.54
C GLN A 151 -17.77 -6.65 12.53
N LYS A 152 -17.29 -7.06 13.70
CA LYS A 152 -16.05 -7.84 13.82
C LYS A 152 -16.24 -9.27 13.27
N ARG A 153 -15.32 -9.72 12.41
CA ARG A 153 -15.36 -11.02 11.72
C ARG A 153 -14.11 -11.85 11.99
N MET A 154 -14.06 -12.44 13.18
CA MET A 154 -12.88 -13.16 13.68
C MET A 154 -13.18 -14.60 14.13
N ASP A 155 -14.35 -15.17 13.81
CA ASP A 155 -14.63 -16.56 14.18
C ASP A 155 -13.60 -17.51 13.55
N GLY A 156 -13.05 -18.41 14.36
CA GLY A 156 -11.97 -19.33 13.97
C GLY A 156 -10.55 -18.73 13.94
N MET A 157 -10.38 -17.41 14.15
CA MET A 157 -9.06 -16.76 14.27
C MET A 157 -8.53 -16.77 15.71
N THR A 158 -8.11 -17.92 16.22
CA THR A 158 -7.76 -18.11 17.64
C THR A 158 -6.35 -17.64 18.04
N GLU A 159 -5.42 -17.50 17.10
CA GLU A 159 -4.02 -17.13 17.35
C GLU A 159 -3.59 -15.89 16.56
N VAL A 160 -4.46 -14.88 16.49
CA VAL A 160 -4.20 -13.65 15.72
C VAL A 160 -3.90 -12.49 16.65
N LEU A 161 -2.73 -11.89 16.49
CA LEU A 161 -2.42 -10.62 17.15
C LEU A 161 -2.87 -9.43 16.30
N MET A 162 -2.66 -9.49 14.98
CA MET A 162 -2.99 -8.42 14.04
C MET A 162 -3.37 -9.00 12.68
N VAL A 163 -4.33 -8.37 12.01
CA VAL A 163 -4.61 -8.61 10.59
C VAL A 163 -4.04 -7.45 9.78
N VAL A 164 -3.16 -7.77 8.83
CA VAL A 164 -2.36 -6.77 8.09
C VAL A 164 -2.82 -6.67 6.65
N ALA A 165 -3.25 -7.79 6.06
CA ALA A 165 -3.68 -7.83 4.66
C ALA A 165 -4.94 -8.70 4.51
N LEU A 166 -5.76 -8.36 3.51
CA LEU A 166 -6.89 -9.16 3.04
C LEU A 166 -6.80 -9.34 1.52
N ALA A 167 -7.22 -10.49 1.06
CA ALA A 167 -7.45 -10.75 -0.36
C ALA A 167 -8.78 -11.48 -0.54
N LEU A 168 -9.52 -11.11 -1.58
CA LEU A 168 -10.80 -11.71 -1.96
C LEU A 168 -10.68 -12.16 -3.40
N ASP A 169 -11.23 -13.34 -3.69
CA ASP A 169 -11.32 -13.86 -5.04
C ASP A 169 -12.40 -13.07 -5.82
N PRO A 170 -12.03 -12.34 -6.88
CA PRO A 170 -12.96 -11.45 -7.58
C PRO A 170 -14.10 -12.20 -8.27
N THR A 171 -13.92 -13.49 -8.57
CA THR A 171 -14.94 -14.34 -9.21
C THR A 171 -15.76 -15.13 -8.19
N ARG A 172 -15.18 -15.39 -7.01
CA ARG A 172 -15.80 -16.14 -5.90
C ARG A 172 -15.69 -15.36 -4.59
N PRO A 173 -16.46 -14.28 -4.36
CA PRO A 173 -16.30 -13.39 -3.21
C PRO A 173 -16.39 -14.06 -1.82
N GLN A 174 -16.96 -15.27 -1.73
CA GLN A 174 -16.95 -16.08 -0.51
C GLN A 174 -15.56 -16.60 -0.12
N MET A 175 -14.64 -16.69 -1.08
CA MET A 175 -13.26 -17.12 -0.89
C MET A 175 -12.42 -15.91 -0.52
N MET A 176 -11.96 -15.88 0.73
CA MET A 176 -11.16 -14.80 1.27
C MET A 176 -9.93 -15.34 1.99
N TYR A 177 -8.88 -14.54 2.02
CA TYR A 177 -7.65 -14.83 2.72
C TYR A 177 -7.24 -13.64 3.57
N ALA A 178 -6.76 -13.91 4.77
CA ALA A 178 -6.29 -12.91 5.70
C ALA A 178 -4.83 -13.17 6.06
N GLY A 179 -3.99 -12.17 5.80
CA GLY A 179 -2.60 -12.13 6.22
C GLY A 179 -2.50 -11.57 7.63
N THR A 180 -1.93 -12.34 8.55
CA THR A 180 -1.85 -12.00 9.97
C THR A 180 -0.41 -12.03 10.48
N SER A 181 -0.19 -11.59 11.72
CA SER A 181 1.09 -11.76 12.40
C SER A 181 1.52 -13.23 12.53
N GLY A 182 0.55 -14.15 12.62
CA GLY A 182 0.72 -15.59 12.81
C GLY A 182 0.54 -16.44 11.55
N GLY A 183 0.52 -15.81 10.37
CA GLY A 183 0.38 -16.50 9.08
C GLY A 183 -0.93 -16.20 8.36
N VAL A 184 -1.35 -17.11 7.49
CA VAL A 184 -2.54 -16.96 6.65
C VAL A 184 -3.74 -17.70 7.24
N TYR A 185 -4.88 -17.04 7.20
CA TYR A 185 -6.19 -17.66 7.40
C TYR A 185 -6.99 -17.61 6.09
N LYS A 186 -7.83 -18.62 5.88
CA LYS A 186 -8.73 -18.74 4.75
C LYS A 186 -10.17 -18.80 5.23
N SER A 187 -11.06 -18.11 4.53
CA SER A 187 -12.51 -18.24 4.66
C SER A 187 -13.10 -18.70 3.35
N VAL A 188 -14.12 -19.55 3.43
CA VAL A 188 -14.91 -20.04 2.28
C VAL A 188 -16.36 -19.57 2.32
N ASN A 189 -16.69 -18.80 3.36
CA ASN A 189 -18.01 -18.27 3.66
C ASN A 189 -17.92 -16.77 3.98
N ARG A 190 -17.12 -16.04 3.19
CA ARG A 190 -17.07 -14.57 3.19
C ARG A 190 -16.80 -13.97 4.57
N ALA A 191 -15.72 -14.42 5.21
CA ALA A 191 -15.29 -13.97 6.53
C ALA A 191 -16.23 -14.30 7.71
N GLU A 192 -17.32 -15.05 7.49
CA GLU A 192 -18.14 -15.54 8.60
C GLU A 192 -17.32 -16.45 9.54
N ARG A 193 -16.48 -17.32 8.97
CA ARG A 193 -15.53 -18.17 9.71
C ARG A 193 -14.22 -18.30 8.97
N TRP A 194 -13.14 -18.44 9.74
CA TRP A 194 -11.77 -18.57 9.25
C TRP A 194 -11.11 -19.85 9.72
N SER A 195 -10.23 -20.40 8.90
CA SER A 195 -9.39 -21.56 9.19
C SER A 195 -7.94 -21.25 8.85
N LYS A 196 -6.99 -21.70 9.67
CA LYS A 196 -5.54 -21.53 9.38
C LYS A 196 -5.17 -22.25 8.08
N ALA A 197 -4.30 -21.63 7.28
CA ALA A 197 -3.86 -22.12 5.98
C ALA A 197 -2.34 -21.93 5.81
N ASN A 198 -1.56 -22.49 6.74
CA ASN A 198 -0.13 -22.21 6.91
C ASN A 198 0.82 -23.28 6.37
N ASN A 199 0.30 -24.37 5.79
CA ASN A 199 1.12 -25.49 5.33
C ASN A 199 2.15 -25.01 4.28
N GLY A 200 3.44 -25.15 4.58
CA GLY A 200 4.53 -24.66 3.71
C GLY A 200 4.92 -23.18 3.85
N LEU A 201 4.18 -22.36 4.64
CA LEU A 201 4.59 -20.99 4.99
C LEU A 201 5.57 -20.95 6.16
N VAL A 202 5.53 -21.97 7.02
CA VAL A 202 6.25 -22.01 8.29
C VAL A 202 7.19 -23.21 8.29
N PRO A 203 8.50 -22.99 8.31
CA PRO A 203 9.44 -24.04 8.73
C PRO A 203 9.06 -24.46 10.16
N PRO A 204 8.89 -25.77 10.45
CA PRO A 204 8.51 -26.24 11.79
C PRO A 204 9.39 -25.69 12.92
N GLU A 205 10.68 -25.44 12.64
CA GLU A 205 11.62 -24.83 13.59
C GLU A 205 11.36 -23.36 13.97
N LEU A 206 10.60 -22.60 13.17
CA LEU A 206 10.33 -21.17 13.38
C LEU A 206 9.02 -20.89 14.14
N ILE A 207 8.26 -21.93 14.52
CA ILE A 207 7.01 -21.84 15.32
C ILE A 207 7.33 -21.54 16.80
N LYS A 208 8.27 -20.64 17.08
CA LYS A 208 8.65 -20.26 18.46
C LYS A 208 8.02 -18.94 18.92
N SER A 209 7.38 -18.16 18.02
CA SER A 209 6.56 -17.01 18.42
C SER A 209 5.47 -16.64 17.41
N SER A 210 4.35 -16.12 17.90
CA SER A 210 3.15 -15.69 17.14
C SER A 210 3.35 -14.44 16.25
N ARG A 211 4.59 -13.95 16.13
CA ARG A 211 4.99 -12.82 15.26
C ARG A 211 5.97 -13.22 14.16
N ALA A 212 6.36 -14.50 14.08
CA ALA A 212 7.46 -14.95 13.23
C ALA A 212 7.21 -14.81 11.72
N LEU A 213 5.95 -14.74 11.27
CA LEU A 213 5.62 -14.72 9.84
C LEU A 213 5.35 -13.31 9.33
N GLY A 214 4.44 -12.58 10.00
CA GLY A 214 4.05 -11.22 9.59
C GLY A 214 3.71 -11.14 8.10
N VAL A 215 2.53 -11.61 7.70
CA VAL A 215 2.09 -11.50 6.30
C VAL A 215 1.81 -10.02 6.00
N THR A 216 2.58 -9.42 5.10
CA THR A 216 2.50 -7.98 4.81
C THR A 216 1.64 -7.66 3.60
N VAL A 217 1.55 -8.58 2.64
CA VAL A 217 0.77 -8.41 1.41
C VAL A 217 0.13 -9.73 1.02
N MET A 218 -1.13 -9.69 0.58
CA MET A 218 -1.85 -10.82 0.01
C MET A 218 -2.59 -10.41 -1.27
N GLN A 219 -2.57 -11.27 -2.29
CA GLN A 219 -3.30 -11.08 -3.54
C GLN A 219 -3.77 -12.43 -4.10
N VAL A 220 -5.02 -12.50 -4.57
CA VAL A 220 -5.53 -13.63 -5.34
C VAL A 220 -5.34 -13.33 -6.82
N ASP A 221 -4.83 -14.29 -7.60
CA ASP A 221 -4.67 -14.13 -9.04
C ASP A 221 -6.04 -13.95 -9.72
N PRO A 222 -6.28 -12.84 -10.44
CA PRO A 222 -7.58 -12.59 -11.06
C PRO A 222 -7.91 -13.56 -12.20
N TYR A 223 -6.92 -14.27 -12.76
CA TYR A 223 -7.09 -15.25 -13.83
C TYR A 223 -7.15 -16.69 -13.31
N ALA A 224 -6.68 -16.93 -12.09
CA ALA A 224 -6.59 -18.26 -11.51
C ALA A 224 -6.92 -18.20 -10.01
N SER A 225 -8.20 -18.36 -9.70
CA SER A 225 -8.76 -18.28 -8.35
C SER A 225 -8.14 -19.21 -7.27
N GLU A 226 -7.39 -20.24 -7.66
CA GLU A 226 -6.64 -21.13 -6.75
C GLU A 226 -5.20 -20.68 -6.54
N THR A 227 -4.74 -19.71 -7.32
CA THR A 227 -3.43 -19.10 -7.20
C THR A 227 -3.49 -17.88 -6.28
N VAL A 228 -2.72 -17.90 -5.20
CA VAL A 228 -2.65 -16.82 -4.22
C VAL A 228 -1.18 -16.55 -3.90
N TYR A 229 -0.85 -15.28 -3.75
CA TYR A 229 0.47 -14.80 -3.37
C TYR A 229 0.43 -14.20 -1.96
N ALA A 230 1.41 -14.54 -1.14
CA ALA A 230 1.56 -14.02 0.21
C ALA A 230 3.01 -13.57 0.44
N ALA A 231 3.21 -12.27 0.67
CA ALA A 231 4.48 -11.77 1.15
C ALA A 231 4.54 -11.81 2.67
N THR A 232 5.64 -12.28 3.21
CA THR A 232 5.90 -12.40 4.65
C THR A 232 7.21 -11.69 5.00
N LEU A 233 7.51 -11.56 6.28
CA LEU A 233 8.83 -11.09 6.73
C LEU A 233 9.99 -12.02 6.31
N ASN A 234 9.68 -13.26 5.90
CA ASN A 234 10.67 -14.28 5.50
C ASN A 234 10.64 -14.58 3.99
N GLY A 235 10.00 -13.73 3.19
CA GLY A 235 9.96 -13.83 1.74
C GLY A 235 8.57 -14.05 1.15
N LEU A 236 8.57 -14.30 -0.15
CA LEU A 236 7.37 -14.42 -0.97
C LEU A 236 6.97 -15.88 -1.17
N TYR A 237 5.67 -16.16 -0.99
CA TYR A 237 5.10 -17.49 -1.13
C TYR A 237 3.96 -17.48 -2.14
N LYS A 238 3.80 -18.61 -2.83
CA LYS A 238 2.73 -18.87 -3.80
C LYS A 238 2.06 -20.19 -3.47
N THR A 239 0.74 -20.22 -3.58
CA THR A 239 -0.08 -21.43 -3.67
C THR A 239 -0.71 -21.50 -5.05
N THR A 240 -1.01 -22.70 -5.53
CA THR A 240 -1.86 -22.95 -6.71
C THR A 240 -2.99 -23.93 -6.38
N ASP A 241 -3.25 -24.17 -5.09
CA ASP A 241 -4.23 -25.13 -4.56
C ASP A 241 -5.16 -24.46 -3.52
N ALA A 242 -5.41 -23.16 -3.71
CA ALA A 242 -6.24 -22.33 -2.84
C ALA A 242 -5.78 -22.36 -1.36
N ALA A 243 -4.48 -22.21 -1.14
CA ALA A 243 -3.79 -22.20 0.16
C ALA A 243 -3.87 -23.54 0.94
N ALA A 244 -4.01 -24.68 0.26
CA ALA A 244 -3.80 -25.98 0.89
C ALA A 244 -2.31 -26.24 1.16
N SER A 245 -1.43 -25.72 0.30
CA SER A 245 0.01 -25.67 0.52
C SER A 245 0.66 -24.44 -0.14
N TRP A 246 1.78 -24.01 0.41
CA TRP A 246 2.54 -22.86 -0.05
C TRP A 246 3.96 -23.25 -0.43
N THR A 247 4.44 -22.68 -1.52
CA THR A 247 5.82 -22.80 -1.98
C THR A 247 6.51 -21.44 -1.90
N ARG A 248 7.69 -21.39 -1.29
CA ARG A 248 8.53 -20.18 -1.27
C ARG A 248 9.12 -19.95 -2.65
N ILE A 249 8.89 -18.77 -3.21
CA ILE A 249 9.39 -18.33 -4.51
C ILE A 249 10.33 -17.12 -4.33
N ALA A 250 11.00 -16.72 -5.41
CA ALA A 250 11.78 -15.47 -5.45
C ALA A 250 12.89 -15.38 -4.37
N GLN A 251 13.53 -16.52 -4.08
CA GLN A 251 14.54 -16.64 -3.02
C GLN A 251 15.84 -15.89 -3.35
N ASP A 252 16.04 -15.61 -4.63
CA ASP A 252 17.15 -14.88 -5.23
C ASP A 252 16.93 -13.35 -5.25
N LEU A 253 15.76 -12.86 -4.85
CA LEU A 253 15.54 -11.42 -4.73
C LEU A 253 16.45 -10.80 -3.66
N PRO A 254 17.01 -9.60 -3.93
CA PRO A 254 17.96 -8.95 -3.04
C PRO A 254 17.34 -8.49 -1.70
N ASP A 255 16.04 -8.15 -1.69
CA ASP A 255 15.29 -7.87 -0.47
C ASP A 255 14.01 -8.70 -0.42
N GLN A 256 13.88 -9.47 0.66
CA GLN A 256 12.74 -10.36 0.90
C GLN A 256 11.57 -9.65 1.59
N MET A 257 11.78 -8.40 2.03
CA MET A 257 10.73 -7.57 2.63
C MET A 257 9.96 -6.82 1.54
N ILE A 258 8.91 -7.46 1.03
CA ILE A 258 8.03 -6.85 0.01
C ILE A 258 7.12 -5.80 0.65
N SER A 259 7.18 -4.58 0.13
CA SER A 259 6.39 -3.43 0.59
C SER A 259 5.06 -3.29 -0.16
N ALA A 260 5.02 -3.64 -1.44
CA ALA A 260 3.82 -3.65 -2.27
C ALA A 260 3.91 -4.72 -3.35
N MET A 261 2.75 -5.22 -3.79
CA MET A 261 2.62 -6.18 -4.88
C MET A 261 1.44 -5.80 -5.77
N VAL A 262 1.64 -5.92 -7.08
CA VAL A 262 0.58 -5.77 -8.09
C VAL A 262 0.59 -7.01 -8.97
N LEU A 263 -0.57 -7.66 -9.09
CA LEU A 263 -0.82 -8.65 -10.13
C LEU A 263 -1.39 -7.93 -11.34
N ASP A 264 -0.77 -8.11 -12.51
CA ASP A 264 -1.17 -7.37 -13.71
C ASP A 264 -2.58 -7.76 -14.15
N ARG A 265 -3.42 -6.76 -14.37
CA ARG A 265 -4.84 -6.95 -14.72
C ARG A 265 -5.09 -7.25 -16.19
N ALA A 266 -4.08 -7.13 -17.05
CA ALA A 266 -4.16 -7.35 -18.49
C ALA A 266 -3.33 -8.56 -18.96
N GLN A 267 -2.41 -9.05 -18.13
CA GLN A 267 -1.54 -10.17 -18.48
C GLN A 267 -1.45 -11.21 -17.36
N ALA A 268 -2.02 -12.40 -17.60
CA ALA A 268 -1.90 -13.53 -16.68
C ALA A 268 -0.43 -13.89 -16.41
N GLY A 269 -0.11 -14.15 -15.15
CA GLY A 269 1.25 -14.48 -14.71
C GLY A 269 2.22 -13.31 -14.62
N MET A 270 1.82 -12.09 -15.01
CA MET A 270 2.65 -10.90 -14.83
C MET A 270 2.46 -10.32 -13.42
N LEU A 271 3.56 -10.13 -12.70
CA LEU A 271 3.60 -9.65 -11.33
C LEU A 271 4.62 -8.52 -11.21
N TYR A 272 4.34 -7.58 -10.32
CA TYR A 272 5.26 -6.53 -9.91
C TYR A 272 5.36 -6.51 -8.39
N ILE A 273 6.57 -6.39 -7.88
CA ILE A 273 6.84 -6.24 -6.44
C ILE A 273 7.73 -5.02 -6.20
N ALA A 274 7.49 -4.35 -5.08
CA ALA A 274 8.32 -3.28 -4.58
C ALA A 274 8.99 -3.69 -3.27
N SER A 275 10.22 -3.24 -3.06
CA SER A 275 10.99 -3.44 -1.82
C SER A 275 11.95 -2.27 -1.60
N ARG A 276 12.91 -2.42 -0.68
CA ARG A 276 13.99 -1.42 -0.50
C ARG A 276 15.02 -1.43 -1.63
N GLU A 277 14.96 -2.43 -2.50
CA GLU A 277 15.87 -2.66 -3.62
C GLU A 277 15.18 -2.42 -4.98
N GLY A 278 14.12 -1.60 -4.98
CA GLY A 278 13.44 -1.15 -6.18
C GLY A 278 12.19 -1.95 -6.53
N VAL A 279 11.83 -1.90 -7.81
CA VAL A 279 10.75 -2.67 -8.41
C VAL A 279 11.33 -3.83 -9.21
N HIS A 280 10.77 -5.02 -8.98
CA HIS A 280 11.05 -6.20 -9.79
C HIS A 280 9.76 -6.68 -10.44
N LYS A 281 9.87 -7.21 -11.65
CA LYS A 281 8.75 -7.83 -12.36
C LYS A 281 9.03 -9.28 -12.73
N SER A 282 7.98 -10.06 -12.81
CA SER A 282 7.99 -11.45 -13.25
C SER A 282 6.91 -11.65 -14.31
N GLY A 283 7.22 -12.32 -15.42
CA GLY A 283 6.25 -12.65 -16.47
C GLY A 283 5.81 -14.11 -16.46
N ASP A 284 6.26 -14.91 -15.49
CA ASP A 284 6.08 -16.37 -15.44
C ASP A 284 5.44 -16.84 -14.13
N GLY A 285 4.67 -15.94 -13.49
CA GLY A 285 3.95 -16.22 -12.26
C GLY A 285 4.86 -16.34 -11.04
N GLY A 286 6.03 -15.69 -11.07
CA GLY A 286 6.93 -15.50 -9.93
C GLY A 286 8.11 -16.48 -9.89
N LYS A 287 8.38 -17.18 -10.99
CA LYS A 287 9.51 -18.14 -11.08
C LYS A 287 10.82 -17.41 -11.36
N THR A 288 10.81 -16.41 -12.23
CA THR A 288 11.96 -15.54 -12.52
C THR A 288 11.61 -14.07 -12.37
N TRP A 289 12.60 -13.27 -12.02
CA TRP A 289 12.43 -11.84 -11.72
C TRP A 289 13.47 -10.99 -12.45
N LYS A 290 13.04 -9.82 -12.90
CA LYS A 290 13.89 -8.80 -13.53
C LYS A 290 13.70 -7.48 -12.80
N ALA A 291 14.79 -6.85 -12.38
CA ALA A 291 14.78 -5.49 -11.86
C ALA A 291 14.40 -4.49 -12.97
N ILE A 292 13.52 -3.54 -12.67
CA ILE A 292 13.02 -2.52 -13.60
C ILE A 292 13.12 -1.13 -12.96
N ASN A 293 14.34 -0.74 -12.62
CA ASN A 293 14.64 0.41 -11.77
C ASN A 293 15.12 1.66 -12.52
N ASN A 294 15.09 1.63 -13.86
CA ASN A 294 15.64 2.72 -14.66
C ASN A 294 14.89 4.03 -14.41
N GLY A 295 15.60 5.08 -13.99
CA GLY A 295 15.05 6.41 -13.71
C GLY A 295 14.71 6.70 -12.25
N PHE A 296 14.73 5.71 -11.35
CA PHE A 296 14.67 5.98 -9.91
C PHE A 296 15.96 6.63 -9.42
N THR A 297 15.85 7.65 -8.57
CA THR A 297 16.99 8.20 -7.84
C THR A 297 17.18 7.54 -6.47
N SER A 298 16.20 6.76 -6.01
CA SER A 298 16.24 5.93 -4.80
C SER A 298 15.43 4.65 -5.02
N LEU A 299 15.98 3.53 -4.57
CA LEU A 299 15.36 2.21 -4.69
C LEU A 299 14.43 1.87 -3.53
N ASN A 300 14.31 2.75 -2.52
CA ASN A 300 13.45 2.48 -1.37
C ASN A 300 11.96 2.74 -1.70
N ILE A 301 11.35 1.79 -2.42
CA ILE A 301 9.99 1.87 -2.90
C ILE A 301 9.03 1.38 -1.83
N ARG A 302 8.09 2.25 -1.44
CA ARG A 302 7.11 2.00 -0.38
C ARG A 302 5.76 1.58 -0.91
N SER A 303 5.32 2.15 -2.02
CA SER A 303 4.00 1.92 -2.60
C SER A 303 4.10 1.82 -4.12
N LEU A 304 3.22 1.01 -4.70
CA LEU A 304 3.14 0.76 -6.14
C LEU A 304 1.67 0.65 -6.53
N ALA A 305 1.26 1.35 -7.59
CA ALA A 305 -0.11 1.33 -8.09
C ALA A 305 -0.13 1.26 -9.63
N GLN A 306 -0.95 0.35 -10.17
CA GLN A 306 -1.26 0.25 -11.59
C GLN A 306 -2.62 0.90 -11.88
N SER A 307 -2.69 1.67 -12.96
CA SER A 307 -3.95 2.27 -13.41
C SER A 307 -4.95 1.21 -13.87
N THR A 308 -6.22 1.38 -13.53
CA THR A 308 -7.32 0.55 -14.02
C THR A 308 -7.71 0.85 -15.48
N MET A 309 -7.31 2.02 -15.99
CA MET A 309 -7.61 2.46 -17.36
C MET A 309 -6.52 2.08 -18.35
N ASP A 310 -5.29 1.93 -17.88
CA ASP A 310 -4.14 1.61 -18.71
C ASP A 310 -3.18 0.71 -17.91
N PRO A 311 -3.05 -0.58 -18.25
CA PRO A 311 -2.17 -1.48 -17.54
C PRO A 311 -0.69 -1.12 -17.67
N LYS A 312 -0.28 -0.23 -18.59
CA LYS A 312 1.11 0.25 -18.69
C LYS A 312 1.40 1.46 -17.81
N LEU A 313 0.36 2.13 -17.30
CA LEU A 313 0.50 3.30 -16.45
C LEU A 313 0.65 2.88 -14.99
N PHE A 314 1.83 3.15 -14.43
CA PHE A 314 2.17 2.88 -13.04
C PHE A 314 2.62 4.13 -12.31
N TYR A 315 2.41 4.10 -11.00
CA TYR A 315 2.93 5.06 -10.05
C TYR A 315 3.67 4.35 -8.93
N ALA A 316 4.85 4.86 -8.57
CA ALA A 316 5.67 4.33 -7.49
C ALA A 316 6.00 5.42 -6.47
N GLY A 317 5.71 5.14 -5.21
CA GLY A 317 5.99 6.03 -4.10
C GLY A 317 7.20 5.55 -3.32
N THR A 318 8.07 6.47 -2.91
CA THR A 318 9.32 6.15 -2.21
C THR A 318 9.28 6.59 -0.74
N ASN A 319 10.21 6.07 0.07
CA ASN A 319 10.43 6.50 1.47
C ASN A 319 11.29 7.77 1.62
N GLY A 320 11.37 8.63 0.59
CA GLY A 320 12.15 9.88 0.71
C GLY A 320 12.53 10.61 -0.58
N SER A 321 12.14 10.11 -1.75
CA SER A 321 12.49 10.67 -3.07
C SER A 321 11.25 10.98 -3.94
N GLY A 322 10.08 11.04 -3.33
CA GLY A 322 8.83 11.47 -3.95
C GLY A 322 8.10 10.36 -4.68
N LEU A 323 7.27 10.80 -5.62
CA LEU A 323 6.40 9.99 -6.47
C LEU A 323 7.02 9.90 -7.87
N TYR A 324 6.94 8.73 -8.48
CA TYR A 324 7.39 8.46 -9.85
C TYR A 324 6.24 7.93 -10.68
N LYS A 325 6.30 8.19 -11.98
CA LYS A 325 5.36 7.68 -12.99
C LYS A 325 6.10 6.82 -14.01
N SER A 326 5.45 5.76 -14.47
CA SER A 326 5.86 5.00 -15.66
C SER A 326 4.68 4.86 -16.59
N GLU A 327 4.90 5.03 -17.90
CA GLU A 327 3.87 4.87 -18.95
C GLU A 327 4.13 3.66 -19.85
N ASN A 328 5.12 2.83 -19.49
CA ASN A 328 5.59 1.70 -20.28
C ASN A 328 5.71 0.42 -19.46
N GLY A 329 4.82 0.23 -18.49
CA GLY A 329 4.78 -1.00 -17.68
C GLY A 329 5.98 -1.15 -16.75
N GLY A 330 6.55 -0.04 -16.29
CA GLY A 330 7.65 0.02 -15.35
C GLY A 330 9.05 -0.03 -15.97
N GLU A 331 9.21 -0.07 -17.30
CA GLU A 331 10.54 -0.11 -17.93
C GLU A 331 11.37 1.15 -17.66
N THR A 332 10.71 2.31 -17.57
CA THR A 332 11.33 3.57 -17.16
C THR A 332 10.44 4.35 -16.20
N TRP A 333 11.06 5.02 -15.23
CA TRP A 333 10.40 5.82 -14.21
C TRP A 333 10.84 7.29 -14.31
N VAL A 334 9.85 8.19 -14.28
CA VAL A 334 10.07 9.64 -14.33
C VAL A 334 9.62 10.25 -13.00
N PRO A 335 10.46 11.03 -12.31
CA PRO A 335 10.04 11.72 -11.08
C PRO A 335 8.91 12.70 -11.38
N MET A 336 7.91 12.73 -10.50
CA MET A 336 6.80 13.67 -10.57
C MET A 336 7.08 14.93 -9.74
N PRO A 337 6.36 16.04 -10.00
CA PRO A 337 6.43 17.21 -9.14
C PRO A 337 6.19 16.87 -7.66
N PRO A 338 6.87 17.57 -6.72
CA PRO A 338 6.75 17.28 -5.29
C PRO A 338 5.30 17.31 -4.80
N VAL A 339 4.92 16.28 -4.04
CA VAL A 339 3.60 16.18 -3.39
C VAL A 339 3.57 17.10 -2.18
N ARG A 340 3.18 18.35 -2.39
CA ARG A 340 3.01 19.36 -1.34
C ARG A 340 1.88 20.32 -1.73
N GLY A 341 1.16 20.83 -0.74
CA GLY A 341 0.06 21.77 -0.98
C GLY A 341 0.56 23.05 -1.65
N LYS A 342 -0.27 23.70 -2.45
CA LYS A 342 -0.05 25.10 -2.82
C LYS A 342 -0.04 25.92 -1.52
N VAL A 343 1.02 26.70 -1.32
CA VAL A 343 1.09 27.73 -0.27
C VAL A 343 0.16 28.87 -0.64
#